data_AF-A0A522R0E0-F1
#
_entry.id   AF-A0A522R0E0-F1
#
_cell.length_a   1.000
_cell.length_b   1.000
_cell.length_c   1.000
_cell.angle_alpha   90.00
_cell.angle_beta   90.00
_cell.angle_gamma   90.00
#
_symmetry.space_group_name_H-M   'P 1'
#
loop_
_entity.id
_entity.type
_entity.pdbx_description
1 polymer ?
#
loop_
_entity_poly.entity_id
_entity_poly.type
_entity_poly.pdbx_seq_one_letter_code
_entity_poly.pdbx_strand_id
1 'polypeptide(L)'
;MVVSRLQGLSPNEAQQVIVTAQAIETGGPDLAFARLAPLLALHPEHPEILRLQAGIQNLRGDYDGAIATMKHALAKRPRDPLYFNTLGAILGQAG
;
A
#
# COMPACT_ATOMS: atom_id res chain seq x y z
N MET A 1 22.21 3.61 4.76
CA MET A 1 21.69 3.44 3.38
C MET A 1 20.17 3.43 3.46
N VAL A 2 19.49 4.32 2.74
CA VAL A 2 18.01 4.28 2.66
C VAL A 2 17.67 3.21 1.62
N VAL A 3 17.06 2.11 2.05
CA VAL A 3 16.57 1.07 1.14
C VAL A 3 15.38 1.66 0.38
N SER A 4 15.43 1.61 -0.96
CA SER A 4 14.30 2.02 -1.79
C SER A 4 13.07 1.18 -1.44
N ARG A 5 11.89 1.82 -1.36
CA ARG A 5 10.65 1.10 -1.04
C ARG A 5 10.26 0.06 -2.07
N LEU A 6 10.77 0.23 -3.30
CA LEU A 6 10.55 -0.64 -4.46
C LEU A 6 11.65 -1.69 -4.64
N GLN A 7 12.58 -1.82 -3.69
CA GLN A 7 13.61 -2.86 -3.77
C GLN A 7 12.96 -4.24 -3.85
N GLY A 8 13.42 -5.05 -4.81
CA GLY A 8 12.88 -6.38 -5.08
C GLY A 8 11.85 -6.41 -6.21
N LEU A 9 11.47 -5.24 -6.74
CA LEU A 9 10.62 -5.12 -7.92
C LEU A 9 11.45 -4.85 -9.17
N SER A 10 11.03 -5.43 -10.29
CA SER A 10 11.50 -5.07 -11.63
C SER A 10 11.08 -3.63 -11.99
N PRO A 11 11.73 -3.00 -12.99
CA PRO A 11 11.35 -1.67 -13.44
C PRO A 11 9.87 -1.55 -13.88
N ASN A 12 9.34 -2.61 -14.50
CA ASN A 12 7.93 -2.63 -14.90
C ASN A 12 7.00 -2.70 -13.68
N GLU A 13 7.31 -3.54 -12.68
CA GLU A 13 6.52 -3.62 -11.45
C GLU A 13 6.59 -2.33 -10.65
N ALA A 14 7.77 -1.71 -10.55
CA ALA A 14 7.95 -0.40 -9.95
C ALA A 14 7.07 0.67 -10.64
N GLN A 15 7.00 0.65 -11.97
CA GLN A 15 6.10 1.53 -12.72
C GLN A 15 4.62 1.24 -12.41
N GLN A 16 4.22 -0.03 -12.29
CA GLN A 16 2.86 -0.40 -11.92
C GLN A 16 2.51 0.04 -10.48
N VAL A 17 3.47 0.01 -9.54
CA VAL A 17 3.27 0.56 -8.19
C VAL A 17 2.96 2.05 -8.25
N ILE A 18 3.70 2.82 -9.06
CA ILE A 18 3.47 4.26 -9.25
C ILE A 18 2.08 4.52 -9.86
N VAL A 19 1.72 3.79 -10.91
CA VAL A 19 0.40 3.90 -11.56
C VAL A 19 -0.73 3.54 -10.60
N THR A 20 -0.53 2.52 -9.77
CA THR A 20 -1.52 2.12 -8.75
C THR A 20 -1.68 3.19 -7.68
N ALA A 21 -0.58 3.77 -7.19
CA ALA A 21 -0.64 4.89 -6.25
C ALA A 21 -1.42 6.08 -6.84
N GLN A 22 -1.21 6.41 -8.11
CA GLN A 22 -1.99 7.46 -8.78
C GLN A 22 -3.48 7.11 -8.87
N ALA A 23 -3.81 5.85 -9.17
CA ALA A 23 -5.19 5.38 -9.26
C ALA A 23 -5.93 5.42 -7.90
N ILE A 24 -5.22 5.24 -6.78
CA ILE A 24 -5.79 5.45 -5.44
C ILE A 24 -6.23 6.90 -5.27
N GLU A 25 -5.45 7.86 -5.76
CA GLU A 25 -5.77 9.29 -5.62
C GLU A 25 -6.89 9.77 -6.56
N THR A 26 -6.97 9.22 -7.78
CA THR A 26 -7.82 9.79 -8.85
C THR A 26 -8.86 8.85 -9.43
N GLY A 27 -8.72 7.54 -9.23
CA GLY A 27 -9.48 6.50 -9.92
C GLY A 27 -10.51 5.77 -9.07
N GLY A 28 -10.53 6.02 -7.77
CA GLY A 28 -11.37 5.31 -6.82
C GLY A 28 -10.88 3.88 -6.51
N PRO A 29 -11.49 3.22 -5.51
CA PRO A 29 -10.97 1.99 -4.95
C PRO A 29 -10.99 0.79 -5.92
N ASP A 30 -11.96 0.73 -6.85
CA ASP A 30 -12.09 -0.41 -7.76
C ASP A 30 -11.04 -0.41 -8.86
N LEU A 31 -10.78 0.76 -9.47
CA LEU A 31 -9.71 0.89 -10.44
C LEU A 31 -8.35 0.64 -9.78
N ALA A 32 -8.13 1.20 -8.59
CA ALA A 32 -6.92 0.97 -7.83
C ALA A 32 -6.71 -0.52 -7.50
N PHE A 33 -7.78 -1.24 -7.10
CA PHE A 33 -7.71 -2.67 -6.84
C PHE A 33 -7.36 -3.48 -8.09
N ALA A 34 -7.98 -3.17 -9.24
CA ALA A 34 -7.67 -3.84 -10.51
C ALA A 34 -6.19 -3.65 -10.91
N ARG A 35 -5.60 -2.49 -10.61
CA ARG A 35 -4.18 -2.20 -10.85
C ARG A 35 -3.25 -2.90 -9.86
N LEU A 36 -3.65 -3.00 -8.60
CA LEU A 36 -2.85 -3.63 -7.54
C LEU A 36 -2.86 -5.16 -7.62
N ALA A 37 -3.97 -5.78 -8.05
CA ALA A 37 -4.18 -7.22 -7.96
C ALA A 37 -3.03 -8.08 -8.57
N PRO A 38 -2.47 -7.75 -9.75
CA PRO A 38 -1.33 -8.51 -10.30
C PRO A 38 -0.07 -8.40 -9.42
N LEU A 39 0.20 -7.21 -8.88
CA LEU A 39 1.35 -6.98 -8.00
C LEU A 39 1.19 -7.77 -6.69
N LEU A 40 -0.02 -7.79 -6.13
CA LEU A 40 -0.33 -8.54 -4.91
C LEU A 40 -0.19 -10.05 -5.12
N ALA A 41 -0.57 -10.57 -6.29
CA ALA A 41 -0.40 -11.98 -6.63
C ALA A 41 1.07 -12.40 -6.73
N LEU A 42 1.93 -11.53 -7.28
CA LEU A 42 3.36 -11.79 -7.44
C LEU A 42 4.15 -11.57 -6.14
N HIS A 43 3.76 -10.58 -5.35
CA HIS A 43 4.50 -10.11 -4.18
C HIS A 43 3.56 -9.88 -2.98
N PRO A 44 2.90 -10.93 -2.47
CA PRO A 44 1.87 -10.79 -1.43
C PRO A 44 2.39 -10.20 -0.12
N GLU A 45 3.69 -10.37 0.16
CA GLU A 45 4.34 -9.94 1.40
C GLU A 45 5.18 -8.66 1.23
N HIS A 46 5.18 -8.05 0.04
CA HIS A 46 6.02 -6.89 -0.21
C HIS A 46 5.45 -5.65 0.48
N PRO A 47 6.25 -4.96 1.34
CA PRO A 47 5.74 -3.90 2.20
C PRO A 47 5.03 -2.77 1.44
N GLU A 48 5.53 -2.39 0.25
CA GLU A 48 4.92 -1.29 -0.52
C GLU A 48 3.59 -1.69 -1.15
N ILE A 49 3.44 -2.96 -1.50
CA ILE A 49 2.21 -3.49 -2.10
C ILE A 49 1.14 -3.62 -1.03
N LEU A 50 1.51 -4.10 0.17
CA LEU A 50 0.65 -4.09 1.35
C LEU A 50 0.23 -2.65 1.73
N ARG A 51 1.13 -1.67 1.66
CA ARG A 51 0.79 -0.26 1.93
C ARG A 51 -0.28 0.26 0.94
N LEU A 52 -0.16 -0.05 -0.35
CA LEU A 52 -1.17 0.31 -1.35
C LEU A 52 -2.50 -0.42 -1.12
N GLN A 53 -2.46 -1.70 -0.73
CA GLN A 53 -3.67 -2.47 -0.37
C GLN A 53 -4.40 -1.81 0.79
N ALA A 54 -3.68 -1.42 1.84
CA ALA A 54 -4.24 -0.70 2.99
C ALA A 54 -4.89 0.63 2.56
N GLY A 55 -4.26 1.36 1.64
CA GLY A 55 -4.85 2.57 1.05
C GLY A 55 -6.19 2.30 0.35
N ILE A 56 -6.30 1.21 -0.40
CA ILE A 56 -7.55 0.81 -1.07
C ILE A 56 -8.62 0.38 -0.08
N GLN A 57 -8.26 -0.40 0.94
CA GLN A 57 -9.18 -0.79 2.02
C GLN A 57 -9.73 0.43 2.73
N ASN A 58 -8.86 1.39 3.04
CA ASN A 58 -9.23 2.65 3.65
C ASN A 58 -10.20 3.46 2.77
N LEU A 59 -9.96 3.56 1.46
CA LEU A 59 -10.90 4.19 0.52
C LEU A 59 -12.27 3.50 0.45
N ARG A 60 -12.33 2.20 0.76
CA ARG A 60 -13.58 1.43 0.82
C ARG A 60 -14.28 1.53 2.17
N GLY A 61 -13.70 2.23 3.15
CA GLY A 61 -14.19 2.29 4.53
C GLY A 61 -13.89 1.02 5.36
N ASP A 62 -13.09 0.10 4.83
CA ASP A 62 -12.58 -1.06 5.58
C ASP A 62 -11.37 -0.65 6.43
N TYR A 63 -11.64 0.15 7.47
CA TYR A 63 -10.60 0.72 8.31
C TYR A 63 -9.87 -0.36 9.14
N ASP A 64 -10.60 -1.34 9.66
CA ASP A 64 -10.01 -2.45 10.43
C ASP A 64 -9.07 -3.29 9.56
N GLY A 65 -9.51 -3.62 8.34
CA GLY A 65 -8.67 -4.30 7.35
C GLY A 65 -7.45 -3.47 6.97
N ALA A 66 -7.62 -2.16 6.72
CA ALA A 66 -6.52 -1.26 6.39
C ALA A 66 -5.47 -1.19 7.52
N ILE A 67 -5.91 -1.08 8.78
CA ILE A 67 -5.02 -1.07 9.95
C ILE A 67 -4.26 -2.38 10.06
N ALA A 68 -4.94 -3.53 9.92
CA ALA A 68 -4.31 -4.84 9.98
C ALA A 68 -3.24 -5.01 8.88
N THR A 69 -3.57 -4.67 7.63
CA THR A 69 -2.65 -4.72 6.50
C THR A 69 -1.45 -3.80 6.70
N MET A 70 -1.66 -2.58 7.22
CA MET A 70 -0.59 -1.62 7.44
C MET A 70 0.36 -2.04 8.58
N LYS A 71 -0.18 -2.66 9.64
CA LYS A 71 0.64 -3.31 10.69
C LYS A 71 1.50 -4.42 10.10
N HIS A 72 0.97 -5.20 9.17
CA HIS A 72 1.75 -6.23 8.48
C HIS A 72 2.88 -5.62 7.64
N ALA A 73 2.60 -4.55 6.87
CA ALA A 73 3.60 -3.83 6.09
C ALA A 73 4.72 -3.26 7.00
N LEU A 74 4.37 -2.69 8.15
CA LEU A 74 5.32 -2.18 9.14
C LEU A 74 6.16 -3.30 9.77
N ALA A 75 5.63 -4.50 9.99
CA ALA A 75 6.42 -5.63 10.48
C ALA A 75 7.56 -5.99 9.50
N LYS A 76 7.35 -5.81 8.19
CA LYS A 76 8.39 -6.01 7.16
C LYS A 76 9.37 -4.84 7.05
N ARG A 77 8.91 -3.61 7.31
CA ARG A 77 9.74 -2.40 7.25
C ARG A 77 9.47 -1.45 8.44
N PRO A 78 9.99 -1.77 9.64
CA PRO A 78 9.56 -1.16 10.91
C PRO A 78 10.07 0.26 11.16
N ARG A 79 10.84 0.84 10.22
CA ARG A 79 11.51 2.15 10.40
C ARG A 79 11.23 3.11 9.25
N ASP A 80 10.19 2.85 8.47
CA ASP A 80 9.83 3.69 7.33
C ASP A 80 8.85 4.79 7.76
N PRO A 81 9.25 6.08 7.74
CA PRO A 81 8.37 7.17 8.18
C PRO A 81 7.07 7.28 7.37
N LEU A 82 7.10 6.95 6.07
CA LEU A 82 5.89 6.99 5.23
C LEU A 82 4.85 5.98 5.72
N TYR A 83 5.29 4.86 6.29
CA TYR A 83 4.42 3.78 6.72
C TYR A 83 3.71 4.18 8.01
N PHE A 84 4.42 4.83 8.93
CA PHE A 84 3.79 5.44 10.11
C PHE A 84 2.81 6.55 9.71
N ASN A 85 3.15 7.39 8.74
CA ASN A 85 2.24 8.44 8.25
C ASN A 85 0.96 7.84 7.64
N THR A 86 1.10 6.76 6.85
CA THR A 86 -0.04 6.07 6.25
C THR A 86 -0.93 5.44 7.33
N LEU A 87 -0.34 4.75 8.32
CA LEU A 87 -1.09 4.20 9.44
C LEU A 87 -1.80 5.30 10.26
N GLY A 88 -1.10 6.40 10.53
CA GLY A 88 -1.68 7.54 11.24
C GLY A 88 -2.86 8.16 10.50
N ALA A 89 -2.77 8.29 9.17
CA ALA A 89 -3.88 8.76 8.35
C ALA A 89 -5.09 7.82 8.41
N ILE A 90 -4.87 6.51 8.31
CA ILE A 90 -5.95 5.51 8.42
C ILE A 90 -6.60 5.58 9.81
N LEU A 91 -5.80 5.62 10.89
CA LEU A 91 -6.32 5.71 12.26
C LEU A 91 -7.14 6.99 12.48
N GLY A 92 -6.72 8.11 11.88
CA GLY A 92 -7.45 9.37 11.95
C GLY A 92 -8.77 9.39 11.17
N GLN A 93 -8.95 8.50 10.18
CA GLN A 93 -10.24 8.34 9.48
C GLN A 93 -11.18 7.34 10.17
N ALA A 94 -10.63 6.44 11.00
CA ALA A 94 -11.38 5.41 11.70
C ALA A 94 -12.02 5.89 13.02
N GLY A 95 -11.54 7.02 13.58
CA GLY A 95 -12.02 7.61 14.84
C GLY A 95 -12.86 8.86 14.62
#